data_AF-A0A348WLZ0-F1
#
_entry.id   AF-A0A348WLZ0-F1
#
_cell.length_a   1.000
_cell.length_b   1.000
_cell.length_c   1.000
_cell.angle_alpha   90.00
_cell.angle_beta   90.00
_cell.angle_gamma   90.00
#
_symmetry.space_group_name_H-M   'P 1'
#
loop_
_entity.id
_entity.type
_entity.pdbx_description
1 polymer ?
#
loop_
_entity_poly.entity_id
_entity_poly.type
_entity_poly.pdbx_seq_one_letter_code
_entity_poly.pdbx_strand_id
1 'polypeptide(L)'
;MANRVRVADLEFSSQKDARAFFYDIRDKYWGSQEVIEQGDSFTRLKALYEDYCHATNWPMPGAPVSFRVKHIGRGQGGSGGTTQGFAVTFDNGEETEFSADKAIKAIAKK
;
A
#
# COMPACT_ATOMS: atom_id res chain seq x y z
N MET A 1 -14.66 16.16 -10.26
CA MET A 1 -14.34 16.49 -8.86
C MET A 1 -12.98 15.90 -8.55
N ALA A 2 -12.00 16.73 -8.17
CA ALA A 2 -10.68 16.22 -7.78
C ALA A 2 -10.79 15.71 -6.34
N ASN A 3 -10.90 14.38 -6.18
CA ASN A 3 -10.86 13.78 -4.85
C ASN A 3 -9.41 13.87 -4.36
N ARG A 4 -9.14 14.91 -3.57
CA ARG A 4 -7.88 15.06 -2.84
C ARG A 4 -7.66 13.84 -1.97
N VAL A 5 -6.40 13.44 -1.81
CA VAL A 5 -6.04 12.28 -0.99
C VAL A 5 -5.02 12.76 0.02
N ARG A 6 -5.30 12.51 1.29
CA ARG A 6 -4.35 12.76 2.37
C ARG A 6 -3.89 11.42 2.94
N VAL A 7 -2.58 11.24 3.03
CA VAL A 7 -1.95 10.07 3.64
C VAL A 7 -0.91 10.58 4.63
N ALA A 8 -1.18 10.47 5.93
CA ALA A 8 -0.43 11.16 6.98
C ALA A 8 -0.17 12.66 6.66
N ASP A 9 1.10 13.02 6.46
CA ASP A 9 1.57 14.38 6.17
C ASP A 9 1.62 14.71 4.67
N LEU A 10 1.29 13.75 3.81
CA LEU A 10 1.24 13.96 2.37
C LEU A 10 -0.17 14.36 1.94
N GLU A 11 -0.29 15.54 1.33
CA GLU A 11 -1.50 15.98 0.65
C GLU A 11 -1.31 15.89 -0.85
N PHE A 12 -2.13 15.08 -1.51
CA PHE A 12 -2.17 14.95 -2.95
C PHE A 12 -3.40 15.67 -3.50
N SER A 13 -3.18 16.50 -4.52
CA SER A 13 -4.25 17.20 -5.24
C SER A 13 -5.21 16.25 -5.96
N SER A 14 -4.78 15.02 -6.26
CA SER A 14 -5.62 13.99 -6.86
C SER A 14 -5.21 12.56 -6.48
N GLN A 15 -6.15 11.61 -6.63
CA GLN A 15 -5.86 10.17 -6.57
C GLN A 15 -4.81 9.73 -7.60
N LYS A 16 -4.66 10.45 -8.72
CA LYS A 16 -3.66 10.10 -9.74
C LYS A 16 -2.26 10.40 -9.23
N ASP A 17 -2.07 11.53 -8.57
CA ASP A 17 -0.77 11.95 -8.04
C ASP A 17 -0.33 11.07 -6.87
N ALA A 18 -1.27 10.75 -5.97
CA ALA A 18 -1.03 9.76 -4.92
C ALA A 18 -0.59 8.42 -5.53
N ARG A 19 -1.28 7.94 -6.58
CA ARG A 19 -0.95 6.66 -7.22
C ARG A 19 0.42 6.69 -7.88
N ALA A 20 0.73 7.75 -8.62
CA ALA A 20 2.05 7.92 -9.24
C ALA A 20 3.16 7.87 -8.18
N PHE A 21 2.97 8.57 -7.06
CA PHE A 21 3.93 8.58 -5.96
C PHE A 21 4.19 7.20 -5.36
N PHE A 22 3.13 6.46 -4.99
CA PHE A 22 3.31 5.13 -4.40
C PHE A 22 3.75 4.08 -5.44
N TYR A 23 3.45 4.28 -6.72
CA TYR A 23 3.96 3.42 -7.78
C TYR A 23 5.45 3.68 -8.06
N ASP A 24 5.92 4.91 -7.90
CA ASP A 24 7.36 5.21 -7.98
C ASP A 24 8.12 4.48 -6.87
N ILE A 25 7.60 4.48 -5.63
CA ILE A 25 8.13 3.65 -4.53
C ILE A 25 8.11 2.17 -4.93
N ARG A 26 6.97 1.67 -5.43
CA ARG A 26 6.85 0.27 -5.86
C ARG A 26 7.90 -0.10 -6.89
N ASP A 27 8.06 0.72 -7.92
CA ASP A 27 8.94 0.41 -9.06
C ASP A 27 10.41 0.52 -8.67
N LYS A 28 10.76 1.47 -7.78
CA LYS A 28 12.08 1.58 -7.16
C LYS A 28 12.48 0.30 -6.43
N TYR A 29 11.59 -0.25 -5.58
CA TYR A 29 11.88 -1.45 -4.79
C TYR A 29 11.59 -2.76 -5.55
N TRP A 30 10.89 -2.70 -6.69
CA TRP A 30 10.68 -3.87 -7.54
C TRP A 30 12.00 -4.41 -8.11
N GLY A 31 12.88 -3.52 -8.57
CA GLY A 31 14.16 -3.90 -9.17
C GLY A 31 15.17 -4.47 -8.16
N SER A 32 15.18 -3.93 -6.93
CA SER A 32 16.10 -4.40 -5.89
C SER A 32 15.56 -5.58 -5.07
N GLN A 33 14.23 -5.79 -5.07
CA GLN A 33 13.54 -6.76 -4.19
C GLN A 33 13.90 -6.56 -2.70
N GLU A 34 14.35 -5.36 -2.33
CA GLU A 34 14.73 -5.03 -0.96
C GLU A 34 13.50 -4.93 -0.06
N VAL A 35 13.70 -5.34 1.19
CA VAL A 35 12.70 -5.18 2.25
C VAL A 35 12.79 -3.75 2.77
N ILE A 36 11.65 -3.08 2.84
CA ILE A 36 11.48 -1.73 3.32
C ILE A 36 11.10 -1.81 4.80
N GLU A 37 12.10 -1.70 5.67
CA GLU A 37 11.94 -1.80 7.13
C GLU A 37 12.04 -0.45 7.84
N GLN A 38 12.64 0.55 7.18
CA GLN A 38 12.89 1.87 7.76
C GLN A 38 12.98 2.98 6.70
N GLY A 39 13.01 4.23 7.16
CA GLY A 39 13.13 5.43 6.34
C GLY A 39 11.80 5.96 5.79
N ASP A 40 11.88 7.00 4.97
CA ASP A 40 10.69 7.72 4.46
C ASP A 40 9.72 6.80 3.72
N SER A 41 10.22 5.86 2.90
CA SER A 41 9.38 4.92 2.17
C SER A 41 8.60 4.00 3.12
N PHE A 42 9.24 3.53 4.20
CA PHE A 42 8.57 2.76 5.25
C PHE A 42 7.46 3.58 5.92
N THR A 43 7.81 4.78 6.42
CA THR A 43 6.85 5.64 7.13
C THR A 43 5.63 5.98 6.26
N ARG A 44 5.85 6.24 4.96
CA ARG A 44 4.77 6.56 4.02
C ARG A 44 3.92 5.35 3.67
N LEU A 45 4.52 4.17 3.48
CA LEU A 45 3.76 2.92 3.23
C LEU A 45 2.98 2.49 4.45
N LYS A 46 3.55 2.63 5.65
CA LYS A 46 2.88 2.39 6.92
C LYS A 46 1.65 3.27 7.06
N ALA A 47 1.80 4.58 6.87
CA ALA A 47 0.66 5.51 6.89
C ALA A 47 -0.41 5.14 5.86
N LEU A 48 -0.02 4.81 4.63
CA LEU A 48 -0.96 4.40 3.58
C LEU A 48 -1.74 3.14 3.98
N TYR A 49 -1.06 2.15 4.55
CA TYR A 49 -1.66 0.89 4.97
C TYR A 49 -2.61 1.09 6.16
N GLU A 50 -2.19 1.83 7.18
CA GLU A 50 -3.02 2.16 8.33
C GLU A 50 -4.28 2.94 7.92
N ASP A 51 -4.14 3.98 7.09
CA ASP A 51 -5.28 4.75 6.57
C ASP A 51 -6.23 3.88 5.74
N TYR A 52 -5.69 2.93 4.95
CA TYR A 52 -6.49 1.95 4.22
C TYR A 52 -7.26 1.02 5.17
N CYS A 53 -6.60 0.48 6.19
CA CYS A 53 -7.24 -0.37 7.20
C CYS A 53 -8.38 0.38 7.89
N HIS A 54 -8.16 1.63 8.30
CA HIS A 54 -9.20 2.47 8.87
C HIS A 54 -10.36 2.75 7.90
N ALA A 55 -10.07 3.02 6.61
CA ALA A 55 -11.10 3.34 5.62
C ALA A 55 -11.94 2.12 5.19
N THR A 56 -11.40 0.91 5.28
CA THR A 56 -12.05 -0.32 4.81
C THR A 56 -12.45 -1.28 5.92
N ASN A 57 -12.13 -0.94 7.18
CA ASN A 57 -12.22 -1.83 8.32
C ASN A 57 -11.45 -3.14 8.09
N TRP A 58 -10.34 -3.07 7.33
CA TRP A 58 -9.50 -4.22 7.02
C TRP A 58 -8.73 -4.65 8.27
N PRO A 59 -8.62 -5.96 8.54
CA PRO A 59 -7.93 -6.45 9.72
C PRO A 59 -6.45 -6.05 9.69
N MET A 60 -5.98 -5.50 10.80
CA MET A 60 -4.58 -5.20 11.05
C MET A 60 -4.16 -6.05 12.27
N PRO A 61 -3.62 -7.25 12.03
CA PRO A 61 -3.39 -8.24 13.09
C PRO A 61 -2.24 -7.87 14.04
N GLY A 62 -1.44 -6.87 13.67
CA GLY A 62 -0.33 -6.34 14.45
C GLY A 62 0.19 -5.03 13.88
N ALA A 63 1.31 -4.53 14.41
CA ALA A 63 1.95 -3.32 13.88
C ALA A 63 2.75 -3.66 12.61
N PRO A 64 2.63 -2.90 11.50
CA PRO A 64 3.48 -3.09 10.32
C PRO A 64 4.95 -2.90 10.69
N VAL A 65 5.79 -3.92 10.45
CA VAL A 65 7.24 -3.89 10.71
C VAL A 65 8.07 -3.86 9.45
N SER A 66 7.56 -4.38 8.33
CA SER A 66 8.25 -4.31 7.04
C SER A 66 7.30 -4.37 5.86
N PHE A 67 7.76 -3.83 4.73
CA PHE A 67 7.07 -3.91 3.45
C PHE A 67 8.00 -4.48 2.39
N ARG A 68 7.44 -5.20 1.42
CA ARG A 68 8.18 -5.63 0.23
C ARG A 68 7.29 -5.56 -0.99
N VAL A 69 7.89 -5.31 -2.15
CA VAL A 69 7.16 -5.32 -3.41
C VAL A 69 7.12 -6.74 -3.94
N LYS A 70 5.94 -7.28 -4.19
CA LYS A 70 5.78 -8.61 -4.80
C LYS A 70 4.62 -8.66 -5.77
N HIS A 71 4.56 -9.74 -6.54
CA HIS A 71 3.35 -10.08 -7.26
C HIS A 71 2.23 -10.46 -6.27
N ILE A 72 1.14 -9.71 -6.30
CA ILE A 72 -0.07 -9.96 -5.52
C ILE A 72 -1.19 -10.48 -6.43
N GLY A 73 -2.08 -11.29 -5.87
CA GLY A 73 -3.18 -11.88 -6.61
C GLY A 73 -4.24 -10.86 -7.05
N ARG A 74 -4.74 -10.97 -8.29
CA ARG A 74 -5.84 -10.16 -8.82
C ARG A 74 -7.05 -11.04 -9.14
N GLY A 75 -8.00 -11.11 -8.20
CA GLY A 75 -9.26 -11.88 -8.35
C GLY A 75 -9.31 -13.12 -7.45
N GLN A 76 -10.46 -13.80 -7.42
CA GLN A 76 -10.61 -15.13 -6.80
C GLN A 76 -10.68 -16.20 -7.90
N GLY A 77 -9.99 -17.33 -7.71
CA GLY A 77 -10.05 -18.51 -8.60
C GLY A 77 -8.96 -18.59 -9.68
N GLY A 78 -9.04 -19.62 -10.53
CA GLY A 78 -7.99 -20.01 -11.50
C GLY A 78 -7.78 -19.08 -12.70
N SER A 79 -8.46 -17.93 -12.75
CA SER A 79 -8.32 -16.90 -13.79
C SER A 79 -7.64 -15.63 -13.27
N GLY A 80 -7.19 -15.64 -12.02
CA GLY A 80 -6.59 -14.47 -11.38
C GLY A 80 -5.19 -14.18 -11.91
N GLY A 81 -5.03 -13.08 -12.63
CA GLY A 81 -3.70 -12.56 -12.97
C GLY A 81 -2.96 -12.09 -11.71
N THR A 82 -1.66 -11.87 -11.82
CA THR A 82 -0.89 -11.18 -10.79
C THR A 82 -0.70 -9.71 -11.18
N THR A 83 -0.54 -8.85 -10.18
CA THR A 83 -0.09 -7.47 -10.39
C THR A 83 0.97 -7.12 -9.36
N GLN A 84 1.76 -6.09 -9.60
CA GLN A 84 2.72 -5.64 -8.59
C GLN A 84 1.99 -4.87 -7.50
N GLY A 85 2.20 -5.29 -6.27
CA GLY A 85 1.67 -4.64 -5.09
C GLY A 85 2.66 -4.72 -3.94
N PHE A 86 2.16 -4.52 -2.74
CA PHE A 86 2.96 -4.55 -1.53
C PHE A 86 2.49 -5.71 -0.66
N ALA A 87 3.46 -6.42 -0.09
CA ALA A 87 3.24 -7.25 1.08
C ALA A 87 3.68 -6.48 2.31
N VAL A 88 2.87 -6.53 3.36
CA VAL A 88 3.18 -6.00 4.68
C VAL A 88 3.37 -7.18 5.63
N THR A 89 4.47 -7.16 6.36
CA THR A 89 4.74 -8.10 7.45
C THR A 89 4.48 -7.39 8.77
N PHE A 90 3.80 -8.07 9.69
CA PHE A 90 3.48 -7.57 11.02
C PHE A 90 4.45 -8.11 12.07
N ASP A 91 4.47 -7.47 13.24
CA ASP A 91 5.25 -7.90 14.40
C ASP A 91 4.92 -9.31 14.89
N ASN A 92 3.69 -9.79 14.67
CA ASN A 92 3.27 -11.15 14.95
C ASN A 92 3.75 -12.19 13.91
N GLY A 93 4.46 -11.76 12.87
CA GLY A 93 4.97 -12.60 11.78
C GLY A 93 3.97 -12.89 10.67
N GLU A 94 2.72 -12.43 10.77
CA GLU A 94 1.75 -12.55 9.70
C GLU A 94 2.12 -11.61 8.54
N GLU A 95 1.79 -12.03 7.32
CA GLU A 95 1.96 -11.22 6.11
C GLU A 95 0.61 -11.02 5.42
N THR A 96 0.31 -9.80 5.00
CA THR A 96 -0.85 -9.52 4.15
C THR A 96 -0.47 -8.75 2.89
N GLU A 97 -1.28 -8.88 1.85
CA GLU A 97 -1.07 -8.22 0.57
C GLU A 97 -2.03 -7.05 0.40
N PHE A 98 -1.53 -5.93 -0.13
CA PHE A 98 -2.37 -4.81 -0.52
C PHE A 98 -1.88 -4.11 -1.78
N SER A 99 -2.80 -3.42 -2.44
CA SER A 99 -2.53 -2.61 -3.62
C SER A 99 -2.64 -1.13 -3.25
N ALA A 100 -1.62 -0.33 -3.60
CA ALA A 100 -1.67 1.12 -3.40
C ALA A 100 -2.87 1.77 -4.11
N ASP A 101 -3.25 1.30 -5.31
CA ASP A 101 -4.43 1.82 -6.01
C ASP A 101 -5.72 1.58 -5.22
N LYS A 102 -5.88 0.38 -4.61
CA LYS A 102 -7.03 0.09 -3.75
C LYS A 102 -7.01 0.93 -2.48
N ALA A 103 -5.85 1.06 -1.84
CA ALA A 103 -5.67 1.89 -0.65
C ALA A 103 -6.09 3.34 -0.91
N ILE A 104 -5.53 3.94 -1.96
CA ILE A 104 -5.82 5.33 -2.35
C ILE A 104 -7.30 5.52 -2.69
N LYS A 105 -7.91 4.58 -3.41
CA LYS A 105 -9.35 4.64 -3.73
C LYS A 105 -10.23 4.53 -2.49
N ALA A 106 -9.84 3.75 -1.49
CA ALA A 106 -10.58 3.65 -0.24
C ALA A 106 -10.45 4.93 0.58
N ILE A 107 -9.23 5.45 0.73
CA ILE A 107 -8.95 6.68 1.48
C ILE A 107 -9.65 7.88 0.83
N ALA A 108 -9.67 7.97 -0.50
CA ALA A 108 -10.32 9.06 -1.22
C ALA A 108 -11.87 9.03 -1.18
N LYS A 109 -12.46 8.01 -0.56
CA LYS A 109 -13.90 7.91 -0.28
C LYS A 109 -14.25 8.22 1.17
N LYS A 110 -13.25 8.30 2.06
CA LYS A 110 -13.40 8.72 3.44
C LYS A 110 -13.64 10.22 3.49
#